data_AF-A0A9D4X702-F1
#
_entry.id   AF-A0A9D4X702-F1
#
_cell.length_a   1.000
_cell.length_b   1.000
_cell.length_c   1.000
_cell.angle_alpha   90.00
_cell.angle_beta   90.00
_cell.angle_gamma   90.00
#
_symmetry.space_group_name_H-M   'P 1'
#
loop_
_entity.id
_entity.type
_entity.pdbx_description
1 polymer ?
#
loop_
_entity_poly.entity_id
_entity_poly.type
_entity_poly.pdbx_seq_one_letter_code
_entity_poly.pdbx_strand_id
1 'polypeptide(L)'
;MCEKEKESSHSALLDGKYELGRVLGHGTFAKVYHARNLNSGKNVAMKVVGKEKKGFGFLEAEKSSMTPTTMNAFHIISLSEGFDLSPLFEEKKREEREEMRFATAGTASRVISKLEQVAKAVKFDVKSSDTKVRLQGQERGRKGKLAIAADIYAVTPSFLVVEVKKDKGDTLEYNQFCSKQLRPALKDIFWTSTDPPAA
;
A
#
# COMPACT_ATOMS: atom_id res chain seq x y z
N MET A 1 16.57 52.48 -0.24
CA MET A 1 17.32 51.77 -1.30
C MET A 1 16.78 50.36 -1.35
N CYS A 2 16.03 50.01 -2.40
CA CYS A 2 15.62 48.62 -2.65
C CYS A 2 16.79 47.91 -3.31
N GLU A 3 17.38 46.94 -2.61
CA GLU A 3 18.38 46.06 -3.19
C GLU A 3 17.66 45.06 -4.09
N LYS A 4 17.95 45.15 -5.39
CA LYS A 4 17.48 44.22 -6.43
C LYS A 4 18.20 42.89 -6.24
N GLU A 5 17.45 41.84 -5.90
CA GLU A 5 17.95 40.47 -6.02
C GLU A 5 18.11 40.13 -7.51
N LYS A 6 19.34 39.78 -7.86
CA LYS A 6 19.81 39.54 -9.22
C LYS A 6 19.51 38.08 -9.57
N GLU A 7 18.48 37.86 -10.38
CA GLU A 7 18.12 36.55 -10.91
C GLU A 7 19.21 36.08 -11.89
N SER A 8 20.12 35.22 -11.42
CA SER A 8 21.21 34.66 -12.24
C SER A 8 20.68 33.47 -13.05
N SER A 9 20.40 33.72 -14.32
CA SER A 9 19.99 32.75 -15.32
C SER A 9 21.17 31.83 -15.70
N HIS A 10 21.44 30.80 -14.90
CA HIS A 10 22.33 29.72 -15.30
C HIS A 10 21.50 28.55 -15.84
N SER A 11 21.41 28.41 -17.16
CA SER A 11 20.89 27.23 -17.84
C SER A 11 21.82 26.04 -17.53
N ALA A 12 21.49 25.25 -16.52
CA ALA A 12 22.24 24.05 -16.20
C ALA A 12 21.92 22.96 -17.24
N LEU A 13 22.92 22.56 -18.02
CA LEU A 13 22.80 21.39 -18.89
C LEU A 13 23.00 20.11 -18.06
N LEU A 14 21.98 19.26 -18.06
CA LEU A 14 22.06 17.94 -17.43
C LEU A 14 22.44 16.91 -18.50
N ASP A 15 23.64 16.36 -18.35
CA ASP A 15 24.21 15.30 -19.20
C ASP A 15 24.23 15.67 -20.71
N GLY A 16 24.26 16.96 -21.04
CA GLY A 16 24.23 17.47 -22.42
C GLY A 16 22.90 17.25 -23.17
N LYS A 17 21.89 16.64 -22.54
CA LYS A 17 20.63 16.21 -23.18
C LYS A 17 19.44 17.09 -22.84
N TYR A 18 19.50 17.77 -21.70
CA TYR A 18 18.41 18.58 -21.17
C TYR A 18 18.91 19.93 -20.72
N GLU A 19 18.21 20.98 -21.14
CA GLU A 19 18.36 22.33 -20.63
C GLU A 19 17.39 22.52 -19.46
N LEU A 20 17.92 22.69 -18.24
CA LEU A 20 17.10 22.93 -17.06
C LEU A 20 16.67 24.40 -17.02
N GLY A 21 15.37 24.63 -16.89
CA GLY A 21 14.75 25.94 -16.74
C GLY A 21 14.25 26.19 -15.31
N ARG A 22 13.18 26.98 -15.17
CA ARG A 22 12.64 27.38 -13.85
C ARG A 22 12.14 26.21 -13.00
N VAL A 23 12.14 26.39 -11.69
CA VAL A 23 11.46 25.48 -10.76
C VAL A 23 9.95 25.56 -10.98
N LEU A 24 9.31 24.41 -11.14
CA LEU A 24 7.85 24.25 -11.20
C LEU A 24 7.23 23.92 -9.85
N GLY A 25 7.99 23.30 -8.94
CA GLY A 25 7.49 22.95 -7.62
C GLY A 25 8.56 22.43 -6.67
N HIS A 26 8.24 22.50 -5.38
CA HIS A 26 9.05 21.99 -4.29
C HIS A 26 8.31 20.83 -3.61
N GLY A 27 8.92 19.66 -3.60
CA GLY A 27 8.49 18.52 -2.79
C GLY A 27 9.46 18.29 -1.63
N THR A 28 9.05 17.50 -0.66
CA THR A 28 9.82 17.21 0.57
C THR A 28 11.21 16.62 0.31
N PHE A 29 11.37 15.91 -0.82
CA PHE A 29 12.61 15.19 -1.16
C PHE A 29 13.19 15.59 -2.53
N ALA A 30 12.55 16.53 -3.23
CA ALA A 30 12.93 16.86 -4.60
C ALA A 30 12.44 18.24 -5.03
N LYS A 31 13.16 18.85 -5.97
CA LYS A 31 12.67 20.00 -6.72
C LYS A 31 12.29 19.56 -8.13
N VAL A 32 11.13 20.01 -8.60
CA VAL A 32 10.68 19.75 -9.97
C VAL A 32 10.99 20.98 -10.81
N TYR A 33 11.70 20.78 -11.92
CA TYR A 33 12.08 21.84 -12.84
C TYR A 33 11.39 21.66 -14.18
N HIS A 34 11.07 22.77 -14.83
CA HIS A 34 10.81 22.78 -16.25
C HIS A 34 12.12 22.51 -16.97
N ALA A 35 12.15 21.62 -17.95
CA ALA A 35 13.34 21.37 -18.75
C ALA A 35 12.98 21.19 -20.22
N ARG A 36 13.94 21.45 -21.10
CA ARG A 36 13.82 21.22 -22.53
C ARG A 36 14.76 20.10 -22.95
N ASN A 37 14.22 19.05 -23.55
CA ASN A 37 15.05 18.02 -24.17
C ASN A 37 15.66 18.59 -25.47
N LEU A 38 16.99 18.60 -25.55
CA LEU A 38 17.71 19.24 -26.66
C LEU A 38 17.66 18.43 -27.96
N ASN A 39 17.47 17.11 -27.86
CA ASN A 39 17.40 16.22 -29.03
C ASN A 39 16.04 16.30 -29.73
N SER A 40 14.96 16.48 -28.98
CA SER A 40 13.57 16.48 -29.49
C SER A 40 12.89 17.85 -29.45
N GLY A 41 13.49 18.83 -28.77
CA GLY A 41 12.92 20.16 -28.57
C GLY A 41 11.74 20.21 -27.60
N LYS A 42 11.28 19.07 -27.06
CA LYS A 42 10.09 18.98 -26.20
C LYS A 42 10.35 19.47 -24.77
N ASN A 43 9.36 20.14 -24.20
CA ASN A 43 9.36 20.53 -22.80
C ASN A 43 8.92 19.36 -21.91
N VAL A 44 9.61 19.18 -20.79
CA VAL A 44 9.36 18.12 -19.81
C VAL A 44 9.49 18.68 -18.39
N ALA A 45 8.85 18.03 -17.42
CA ALA A 45 9.08 18.29 -16.01
C ALA A 45 10.11 17.28 -15.47
N MET A 46 11.21 17.74 -14.89
CA MET A 46 12.26 16.89 -14.32
C MET A 46 12.29 16.99 -12.80
N LYS A 47 12.15 15.84 -12.12
CA LYS A 47 12.28 15.74 -10.68
C LYS A 47 13.75 15.50 -10.30
N VAL A 48 14.38 16.50 -9.69
CA VAL A 48 15.76 16.43 -9.22
C VAL A 48 15.74 16.10 -7.73
N VAL A 49 16.28 14.94 -7.37
CA VAL A 49 16.44 14.47 -5.99
C VAL A 49 17.87 14.78 -5.54
N GLY A 50 18.03 15.46 -4.40
CA GLY A 50 19.35 15.69 -3.83
C GLY A 50 19.98 14.37 -3.42
N LYS A 51 21.13 14.01 -3.99
CA LYS A 51 21.93 12.89 -3.49
C LYS A 51 22.69 13.35 -2.24
N GLU A 52 22.16 13.06 -1.06
CA GLU A 52 23.02 12.98 0.12
C GLU A 52 23.94 11.76 -0.05
N LYS A 53 25.25 11.99 -0.03
CA LYS A 53 26.25 10.92 -0.05
C LYS A 53 26.14 10.13 1.26
N LYS A 54 25.35 9.06 1.27
CA LYS A 54 25.57 7.93 2.17
C LYS A 54 25.72 6.68 1.31
N GLY A 55 26.90 6.09 1.37
CA GLY A 55 27.23 4.84 0.69
C GLY A 55 26.28 3.75 1.17
N PHE A 56 25.53 3.18 0.24
CA PHE A 56 24.86 1.91 0.42
C PHE A 56 25.37 1.00 -0.69
N GLY A 57 26.24 0.08 -0.29
CA GLY A 57 26.73 -0.99 -1.13
C GLY A 57 25.56 -1.85 -1.57
N PHE A 58 25.44 -2.02 -2.88
CA PHE A 58 24.65 -3.08 -3.46
C PHE A 58 25.45 -4.38 -3.32
N LEU A 59 24.90 -5.32 -2.56
CA LEU A 59 25.18 -6.74 -2.72
C LEU A 59 23.82 -7.44 -2.66
N GLU A 60 23.32 -7.86 -3.81
CA GLU A 60 22.32 -8.92 -3.90
C GLU A 60 23.00 -10.26 -3.61
N ALA A 61 22.40 -11.04 -2.72
CA ALA A 61 22.40 -12.50 -2.79
C ALA A 61 21.21 -13.06 -2.00
N GLU A 62 20.41 -13.86 -2.69
CA GLU A 62 19.25 -14.63 -2.22
C GLU A 62 19.56 -15.60 -1.05
N LYS A 63 18.73 -15.58 0.01
CA LYS A 63 17.99 -16.74 0.59
C LYS A 63 17.29 -16.38 1.91
N SER A 64 15.97 -16.58 1.92
CA SER A 64 15.08 -16.96 3.05
C SER A 64 15.42 -16.47 4.47
N SER A 65 14.64 -15.52 5.02
CA SER A 65 13.88 -15.69 6.28
C SER A 65 13.20 -14.40 6.79
N MET A 66 11.96 -14.60 7.29
CA MET A 66 11.42 -14.00 8.52
C MET A 66 10.82 -12.60 8.61
N THR A 67 10.64 -11.80 7.54
CA THR A 67 9.98 -10.48 7.72
C THR A 67 8.87 -10.19 6.71
N PRO A 68 7.68 -9.75 7.16
CA PRO A 68 6.65 -9.23 6.28
C PRO A 68 7.17 -7.99 5.54
N THR A 69 6.74 -7.81 4.30
CA THR A 69 7.07 -6.59 3.53
C THR A 69 6.72 -5.36 4.37
N THR A 70 7.70 -4.48 4.57
CA THR A 70 7.52 -3.29 5.39
C THR A 70 6.66 -2.26 4.66
N MET A 71 5.59 -1.84 5.31
CA MET A 71 4.63 -0.86 4.81
C MET A 71 4.84 0.47 5.51
N ASN A 72 5.34 1.45 4.76
CA ASN A 72 5.54 2.80 5.28
C ASN A 72 4.21 3.57 5.41
N ALA A 73 4.25 4.73 6.06
CA ALA A 73 3.08 5.58 6.24
C ALA A 73 2.46 6.06 4.90
N PHE A 74 3.26 6.31 3.87
CA PHE A 74 2.75 6.69 2.54
C PHE A 74 1.93 5.57 1.89
N HIS A 75 2.31 4.31 2.07
CA HIS A 75 1.54 3.17 1.61
C HIS A 75 0.16 3.14 2.30
N ILE A 76 0.11 3.34 3.62
CA ILE A 76 -1.16 3.37 4.37
C ILE A 76 -2.08 4.49 3.85
N ILE A 77 -1.53 5.69 3.65
CA ILE A 77 -2.29 6.85 3.15
C ILE A 77 -2.81 6.58 1.74
N SER A 78 -1.96 6.02 0.87
CA SER A 78 -2.31 5.71 -0.53
C SER A 78 -3.45 4.69 -0.64
N LEU A 79 -3.67 3.88 0.39
CA LEU A 79 -4.72 2.88 0.43
C LEU A 79 -6.07 3.45 0.89
N SER A 80 -6.14 4.67 1.43
CA SER A 80 -7.39 5.26 1.90
C SER A 80 -8.35 5.57 0.75
N GLU A 81 -9.64 5.30 0.92
CA GLU A 81 -10.66 5.56 -0.11
C GLU A 81 -10.69 7.02 -0.56
N GLY A 82 -10.31 7.96 0.32
CA GLY A 82 -10.25 9.39 -0.03
C GLY A 82 -9.16 9.75 -1.05
N PHE A 83 -8.22 8.84 -1.31
CA PHE A 83 -7.20 8.98 -2.35
C PHE A 83 -7.46 8.07 -3.56
N ASP A 84 -8.48 7.21 -3.50
CA ASP A 84 -8.86 6.36 -4.63
C ASP A 84 -9.69 7.16 -5.63
N LEU A 85 -9.13 7.40 -6.81
CA LEU A 85 -9.80 8.11 -7.90
C LEU A 85 -10.60 7.18 -8.80
N SER A 86 -10.51 5.86 -8.64
CA SER A 86 -11.25 4.87 -9.42
C SER A 86 -12.76 5.16 -9.49
N PRO A 87 -13.43 5.61 -8.40
CA PRO A 87 -14.85 5.95 -8.44
C PRO A 87 -15.23 7.07 -9.40
N LEU A 88 -14.31 7.97 -9.77
CA LEU A 88 -14.57 9.03 -10.74
C LEU A 88 -14.66 8.50 -12.19
N PHE A 89 -14.18 7.28 -12.44
CA PHE A 89 -14.09 6.68 -13.77
C PHE A 89 -14.94 5.41 -13.94
N GLU A 90 -15.63 4.94 -12.89
CA GLU A 90 -16.50 3.77 -12.94
C GLU A 90 -17.96 4.14 -13.26
N GLU A 91 -18.47 3.72 -14.43
CA GLU A 91 -19.86 3.96 -14.87
C GLU A 91 -20.93 3.12 -14.11
N LYS A 92 -20.52 2.17 -13.26
CA LYS A 92 -21.43 1.25 -12.57
C LYS A 92 -21.60 1.62 -11.09
N LYS A 93 -22.86 1.57 -10.63
CA LYS A 93 -23.26 1.76 -9.24
C LYS A 93 -22.43 0.85 -8.32
N ARG A 94 -21.63 1.46 -7.45
CA ARG A 94 -20.70 0.83 -6.50
C ARG A 94 -21.45 -0.22 -5.66
N GLU A 95 -21.11 -1.49 -5.82
CA GLU A 95 -21.27 -2.41 -4.67
C GLU A 95 -20.19 -1.96 -3.69
N GLU A 96 -20.57 -1.47 -2.51
CA GLU A 96 -19.63 -1.05 -1.46
C GLU A 96 -18.62 -2.18 -1.21
N ARG A 97 -17.42 -2.01 -1.77
CA ARG A 97 -16.26 -2.84 -1.49
C ARG A 97 -15.72 -2.40 -0.14
N GLU A 98 -16.33 -2.92 0.94
CA GLU A 98 -15.70 -2.83 2.25
C GLU A 98 -14.47 -3.76 2.27
N GLU A 99 -13.34 -3.26 1.78
CA GLU A 99 -12.05 -3.91 2.06
C GLU A 99 -11.84 -3.88 3.58
N MET A 100 -11.72 -5.05 4.19
CA MET A 100 -11.58 -5.14 5.63
C MET A 100 -10.10 -4.99 5.97
N ARG A 101 -9.76 -3.95 6.72
CA ARG A 101 -8.39 -3.70 7.18
C ARG A 101 -8.35 -3.58 8.68
N PHE A 102 -7.31 -4.15 9.29
CA PHE A 102 -7.10 -4.04 10.73
C PHE A 102 -5.63 -4.12 11.10
N ALA A 103 -5.29 -3.52 12.24
CA ALA A 103 -3.97 -3.61 12.84
C ALA A 103 -3.95 -4.67 13.95
N THR A 104 -2.81 -5.32 14.12
CA THR A 104 -2.55 -6.31 15.17
C THR A 104 -1.11 -6.20 15.66
N ALA A 105 -0.90 -6.42 16.96
CA ALA A 105 0.44 -6.60 17.54
C ALA A 105 0.88 -8.07 17.61
N GLY A 106 0.07 -8.99 17.05
CA GLY A 106 0.45 -10.39 16.93
C GLY A 106 1.49 -10.63 15.84
N THR A 107 2.09 -11.82 15.85
CA THR A 107 2.97 -12.28 14.76
C THR A 107 2.18 -12.67 13.52
N ALA A 108 2.80 -12.64 12.34
CA ALA A 108 2.17 -13.07 11.09
C ALA A 108 1.66 -14.52 11.18
N SER A 109 2.42 -15.41 11.83
CA SER A 109 2.02 -16.79 12.07
C SER A 109 0.71 -16.91 12.86
N ARG A 110 0.49 -16.05 13.87
CA ARG A 110 -0.73 -16.03 14.67
C ARG A 110 -1.92 -15.57 13.84
N VAL A 111 -1.73 -14.56 12.99
CA VAL A 111 -2.75 -14.08 12.04
C VAL A 111 -3.11 -15.19 11.05
N ILE A 112 -2.11 -15.78 10.37
CA ILE A 112 -2.31 -16.83 9.37
C ILE A 112 -3.04 -18.02 9.99
N SER A 113 -2.61 -18.48 11.16
CA SER A 113 -3.24 -19.59 11.88
C SER A 113 -4.72 -19.31 12.18
N LYS A 114 -5.05 -18.07 12.57
CA LYS A 114 -6.45 -17.70 12.85
C LYS A 114 -7.27 -17.65 11.56
N LEU A 115 -6.73 -17.11 10.47
CA LEU A 115 -7.39 -17.11 9.16
C LEU A 115 -7.65 -18.53 8.64
N GLU A 116 -6.69 -19.44 8.81
CA GLU A 116 -6.83 -20.85 8.45
C GLU A 116 -7.91 -21.56 9.28
N GLN A 117 -7.98 -21.29 10.58
CA GLN A 117 -9.02 -21.86 11.45
C GLN A 117 -10.42 -21.43 10.99
N VAL A 118 -10.61 -20.15 10.70
CA VAL A 118 -11.88 -19.62 10.18
C VAL A 118 -12.23 -20.28 8.84
N ALA A 119 -11.26 -20.37 7.94
CA ALA A 119 -11.48 -20.97 6.63
C ALA A 119 -11.89 -22.45 6.72
N LYS A 120 -11.23 -23.23 7.59
CA LYS A 120 -11.59 -24.63 7.83
C LYS A 120 -13.00 -24.77 8.39
N ALA A 121 -13.42 -23.92 9.31
CA ALA A 121 -14.77 -23.93 9.87
C ALA A 121 -15.85 -23.70 8.80
N VAL A 122 -15.56 -22.89 7.79
CA VAL A 122 -16.47 -22.57 6.67
C VAL A 122 -16.21 -23.46 5.44
N LYS A 123 -15.34 -24.49 5.55
CA LYS A 123 -14.95 -25.42 4.47
C LYS A 123 -14.35 -24.73 3.24
N PHE A 124 -13.56 -23.69 3.44
CA PHE A 124 -12.81 -23.03 2.37
C PHE A 124 -11.47 -23.74 2.17
N ASP A 125 -11.03 -23.83 0.92
CA ASP A 125 -9.65 -24.19 0.62
C ASP A 125 -8.74 -23.03 0.98
N VAL A 126 -7.59 -23.35 1.57
CA VAL A 126 -6.62 -22.36 2.00
C VAL A 126 -5.30 -22.58 1.29
N LYS A 127 -4.74 -21.49 0.78
CA LYS A 127 -3.35 -21.42 0.33
C LYS A 127 -2.67 -20.28 1.07
N SER A 128 -1.80 -20.61 2.01
CA SER A 128 -1.05 -19.67 2.83
C SER A 128 0.42 -19.63 2.42
N SER A 129 1.03 -18.49 2.70
CA SER A 129 2.46 -18.18 2.60
C SER A 129 2.81 -17.27 3.78
N ASP A 130 4.07 -16.89 3.93
CA ASP A 130 4.55 -16.10 5.08
C ASP A 130 3.84 -14.76 5.27
N THR A 131 3.35 -14.15 4.19
CA THR A 131 2.74 -12.80 4.20
C THR A 131 1.39 -12.72 3.52
N LYS A 132 0.92 -13.80 2.90
CA LYS A 132 -0.33 -13.81 2.14
C LYS A 132 -1.10 -15.09 2.39
N VAL A 133 -2.41 -14.95 2.56
CA VAL A 133 -3.35 -16.07 2.67
C VAL A 133 -4.43 -15.90 1.60
N ARG A 134 -4.70 -16.95 0.84
CA ARG A 134 -5.81 -17.01 -0.11
C ARG A 134 -6.82 -18.06 0.36
N LEU A 135 -8.07 -17.66 0.44
CA LEU A 135 -9.19 -18.49 0.84
C LEU A 135 -10.13 -18.65 -0.36
N GLN A 136 -10.54 -19.88 -0.68
CA GLN A 136 -11.45 -20.17 -1.78
C GLN A 136 -12.63 -21.00 -1.29
N GLY A 137 -13.84 -20.46 -1.46
CA GLY A 137 -15.07 -21.17 -1.18
C GLY A 137 -15.29 -22.34 -2.13
N GLN A 138 -15.85 -23.44 -1.62
CA GLN A 138 -16.20 -24.60 -2.43
C GLN A 138 -17.46 -24.40 -3.25
N GLU A 139 -18.44 -23.72 -2.66
CA GLU A 139 -19.74 -23.49 -3.25
C GLU A 139 -19.68 -22.45 -4.37
N ARG A 140 -20.45 -22.70 -5.42
CA ARG A 140 -20.54 -21.80 -6.57
C ARG A 140 -21.69 -20.81 -6.32
N GLY A 141 -21.33 -19.62 -5.89
CA GLY A 141 -22.24 -18.48 -5.73
C GLY A 141 -22.69 -17.88 -7.07
N ARG A 142 -23.47 -16.79 -6.99
CA ARG A 142 -24.06 -16.11 -8.16
C ARG A 142 -23.02 -15.61 -9.16
N LYS A 143 -21.88 -15.12 -8.65
CA LYS A 143 -20.73 -14.64 -9.45
C LYS A 143 -19.57 -15.66 -9.46
N GLY A 144 -19.88 -16.95 -9.29
CA GLY A 144 -18.89 -18.02 -9.18
C GLY A 144 -18.43 -18.27 -7.75
N LYS A 145 -17.37 -19.07 -7.59
CA LYS A 145 -16.80 -19.38 -6.27
C LYS A 145 -16.20 -18.13 -5.65
N LEU A 146 -16.52 -17.86 -4.38
CA LEU A 146 -15.94 -16.76 -3.63
C LEU A 146 -14.43 -17.01 -3.40
N ALA A 147 -13.60 -16.03 -3.72
CA ALA A 147 -12.17 -16.05 -3.45
C ALA A 147 -11.76 -14.77 -2.71
N ILE A 148 -11.02 -14.94 -1.61
CA ILE A 148 -10.60 -13.88 -0.70
C ILE A 148 -9.08 -13.93 -0.58
N ALA A 149 -8.44 -12.77 -0.63
CA ALA A 149 -7.01 -12.62 -0.36
C ALA A 149 -6.84 -11.79 0.91
N ALA A 150 -5.95 -12.24 1.80
CA ALA A 150 -5.49 -11.51 2.96
C ALA A 150 -3.99 -11.29 2.84
N ASP A 151 -3.55 -10.04 2.80
CA ASP A 151 -2.15 -9.63 2.74
C ASP A 151 -1.74 -9.02 4.08
N ILE A 152 -0.55 -9.40 4.57
CA ILE A 152 -0.01 -9.02 5.87
C ILE A 152 1.23 -8.15 5.66
N TYR A 153 1.21 -6.98 6.28
CA TYR A 153 2.23 -5.96 6.10
C TYR A 153 2.80 -5.51 7.45
N ALA A 154 4.12 -5.37 7.56
CA ALA A 154 4.74 -4.86 8.78
C ALA A 154 4.81 -3.33 8.73
N VAL A 155 4.09 -2.63 9.60
CA VAL A 155 4.19 -1.15 9.69
C VAL A 155 5.30 -0.74 10.64
N THR A 156 5.48 -1.50 11.72
CA THR A 156 6.62 -1.41 12.62
C THR A 156 7.05 -2.83 13.00
N PRO A 157 8.23 -3.04 13.62
CA PRO A 157 8.65 -4.38 14.05
C PRO A 157 7.64 -5.12 14.94
N SER A 158 6.76 -4.37 15.62
CA SER A 158 5.77 -4.90 16.56
C SER A 158 4.33 -4.76 16.07
N PHE A 159 4.09 -4.13 14.92
CA PHE A 159 2.74 -3.89 14.41
C PHE A 159 2.60 -4.35 12.97
N LEU A 160 1.61 -5.20 12.76
CA LEU A 160 1.19 -5.67 11.46
C LEU A 160 -0.15 -5.05 11.08
N VAL A 161 -0.31 -4.73 9.80
CA VAL A 161 -1.59 -4.41 9.19
C VAL A 161 -1.97 -5.58 8.29
N VAL A 162 -3.20 -6.05 8.47
CA VAL A 162 -3.78 -7.12 7.67
C VAL A 162 -4.86 -6.49 6.81
N GLU A 163 -4.76 -6.72 5.51
CA GLU A 163 -5.69 -6.22 4.51
C GLU A 163 -6.38 -7.41 3.85
N VAL A 164 -7.70 -7.46 3.95
CA VAL A 164 -8.54 -8.53 3.41
C VAL A 164 -9.34 -7.95 2.24
N LYS A 165 -9.19 -8.57 1.07
CA LYS A 165 -9.84 -8.18 -0.19
C LYS A 165 -10.57 -9.33 -0.83
N LYS A 166 -11.63 -9.00 -1.55
CA LYS A 166 -12.30 -9.91 -2.47
C LYS A 166 -11.49 -10.02 -3.78
N ASP A 167 -11.03 -11.21 -4.12
CA ASP A 167 -10.37 -11.51 -5.39
C ASP A 167 -11.41 -11.85 -6.49
N LYS A 168 -12.32 -12.78 -6.21
CA LYS A 168 -13.40 -13.22 -7.13
C LYS A 168 -14.69 -13.54 -6.38
N GLY A 169 -15.81 -13.62 -7.10
CA GLY A 169 -17.11 -14.00 -6.55
C GLY A 169 -18.01 -12.81 -6.16
N ASP A 170 -19.08 -13.12 -5.45
CA ASP A 170 -20.12 -12.15 -5.08
C ASP A 170 -19.66 -11.25 -3.93
N THR A 171 -19.92 -9.95 -4.04
CA THR A 171 -19.59 -8.96 -3.01
C THR A 171 -20.45 -9.14 -1.77
N LEU A 172 -21.73 -9.54 -1.92
CA LEU A 172 -22.60 -9.78 -0.77
C LEU A 172 -22.15 -10.99 0.04
N GLU A 173 -21.74 -12.07 -0.63
CA GLU A 173 -21.18 -13.26 0.03
C GLU A 173 -19.88 -12.91 0.77
N TYR A 174 -19.02 -12.11 0.14
CA TYR A 174 -17.80 -11.58 0.77
C TYR A 174 -18.11 -10.76 2.04
N ASN A 175 -18.99 -9.75 1.94
CA ASN A 175 -19.34 -8.89 3.08
C ASN A 175 -20.00 -9.70 4.21
N GLN A 176 -20.81 -10.70 3.88
CA GLN A 176 -21.41 -11.60 4.85
C GLN A 176 -20.36 -12.48 5.55
N PHE A 177 -19.40 -13.03 4.80
CA PHE A 177 -18.29 -13.80 5.39
C PHE A 177 -17.45 -12.92 6.31
N CYS A 178 -17.07 -11.72 5.86
CA CYS A 178 -16.26 -10.79 6.64
C CYS A 178 -16.96 -10.37 7.94
N SER A 179 -18.25 -10.06 7.89
CA SER A 179 -19.00 -9.60 9.07
C SER A 179 -19.39 -10.71 10.04
N LYS A 180 -19.81 -11.89 9.53
CA LYS A 180 -20.35 -12.97 10.39
C LYS A 180 -19.32 -13.97 10.86
N GLN A 181 -18.26 -14.21 10.09
CA GLN A 181 -17.26 -15.24 10.39
C GLN A 181 -15.90 -14.62 10.73
N LEU A 182 -15.41 -13.74 9.87
CA LEU A 182 -14.05 -13.23 9.97
C LEU A 182 -13.88 -12.22 11.11
N ARG A 183 -14.70 -11.15 11.15
CA ARG A 183 -14.65 -10.12 12.21
C ARG A 183 -14.76 -10.72 13.61
N PRO A 184 -15.74 -11.60 13.92
CA PRO A 184 -15.86 -12.19 15.26
C PRO A 184 -14.64 -13.04 15.64
N ALA A 185 -14.12 -13.84 14.72
CA ALA A 185 -12.97 -14.68 14.99
C ALA A 185 -11.69 -13.87 15.20
N LEU A 186 -11.55 -12.70 14.58
CA LEU A 186 -10.34 -11.88 14.70
C LEU A 186 -10.37 -10.93 15.90
N LYS A 187 -11.48 -10.80 16.65
CA LYS A 187 -11.59 -9.90 17.82
C LYS A 187 -10.44 -10.05 18.82
N ASP A 188 -9.97 -11.28 19.02
CA ASP A 188 -8.89 -11.60 19.98
C ASP A 188 -7.49 -11.13 19.53
N ILE A 189 -7.35 -10.70 18.27
CA ILE A 189 -6.08 -10.24 17.70
C ILE A 189 -6.13 -8.79 17.24
N PHE A 190 -7.30 -8.15 17.27
CA PHE A 190 -7.40 -6.72 16.99
C PHE A 190 -6.56 -5.95 18.01
N TRP A 191 -5.75 -5.03 17.52
CA TRP A 191 -5.19 -4.03 18.39
C TRP A 191 -6.32 -3.10 18.83
N THR A 192 -6.75 -3.26 20.09
CA THR A 192 -7.52 -2.24 20.79
C THR A 192 -6.55 -1.50 21.69
N SER A 193 -6.50 -0.16 21.62
CA SER A 193 -5.80 0.62 22.64
C SER A 193 -6.34 0.17 23.99
N THR A 194 -5.54 -0.55 24.77
CA THR A 194 -5.87 -0.76 26.19
C THR A 194 -6.04 0.61 26.80
N ASP A 195 -7.13 0.82 27.52
CA ASP A 195 -7.42 2.08 28.21
C ASP A 195 -6.18 2.57 28.97
N PRO A 196 -5.92 3.89 29.00
CA PRO A 196 -4.84 4.42 29.82
C PRO A 196 -5.03 3.93 31.26
N PRO A 197 -3.96 3.55 31.97
CA PRO A 197 -4.07 3.14 33.37
C PRO A 197 -4.81 4.25 34.13
N ALA A 198 -5.86 3.84 34.86
CA ALA A 198 -6.62 4.74 35.71
C ALA A 198 -5.64 5.53 36.58
N ALA A 199 -5.67 6.86 36.43
CA ALA A 199 -4.92 7.78 37.25
C ALA A 199 -5.48 7.80 38.68
#